data_AF-A0A6A1UMH8-F1
#
_entry.id   AF-A0A6A1UMH8-F1
#
_cell.length_a   1.000
_cell.length_b   1.000
_cell.length_c   1.000
_cell.angle_alpha   90.00
_cell.angle_beta   90.00
_cell.angle_gamma   90.00
#
_symmetry.space_group_name_H-M   'P 1'
#
loop_
_entity.id
_entity.type
_entity.pdbx_description
1 polymer ?
#
loop_
_entity_poly.entity_id
_entity_poly.type
_entity_poly.pdbx_seq_one_letter_code
_entity_poly.pdbx_strand_id
1 'polypeptide(L)'
;MRQIIMLDEGMRILEEGIVKAKTILIGHPPKTLFSGEDYMKFYNWVYTMCSQRPPYAYSGELYDRYRTTLEESIVSVVLPSLNDKRNACLLVELLQMWENYKVMTKCLSRFFLYLDQYFVRRRNIPSLGDLAILSFRDLVCNKLYGNIRDAAISLINEERNGKLFQQDLLKQVMTFFLETGGEKRDYYEAFEQIMLEDAASYYSQLASKLLCCNSSTDYIQKVAWLLEQERKSASQYLQQGSLEKLLETLKWKLMGETEPLLIEKHTDESCDAAKFQDLLSKCAGMSLGEESYVSL
;
A
#
# COMPACT_ATOMS: atom_id res chain seq x y z
N MET A 1 44.31 -18.16 21.03
CA MET A 1 43.24 -17.39 21.68
C MET A 1 42.73 -16.41 20.63
N ARG A 2 41.43 -16.41 20.26
CA ARG A 2 40.92 -15.39 19.32
C ARG A 2 41.03 -14.02 20.00
N GLN A 3 41.56 -13.02 19.29
CA GLN A 3 41.65 -11.65 19.79
C GLN A 3 40.25 -11.11 20.08
N ILE A 4 40.08 -10.43 21.22
CA ILE A 4 38.81 -9.78 21.58
C ILE A 4 38.69 -8.52 20.73
N ILE A 5 37.56 -8.39 20.03
CA ILE A 5 37.17 -7.19 19.31
C ILE A 5 36.45 -6.28 20.31
N MET A 6 36.92 -5.03 20.42
CA MET A 6 36.22 -4.01 21.20
C MET A 6 35.02 -3.47 20.41
N LEU A 7 33.98 -3.03 21.11
CA LEU A 7 32.76 -2.52 20.48
C LEU A 7 33.06 -1.42 19.45
N ASP A 8 33.85 -0.42 19.83
CA ASP A 8 34.19 0.71 18.97
C ASP A 8 34.93 0.30 17.70
N GLU A 9 35.86 -0.66 17.83
CA GLU A 9 36.63 -1.18 16.70
C GLU A 9 35.72 -1.90 15.70
N GLY A 10 34.89 -2.81 16.20
CA GLY A 10 33.94 -3.53 15.36
C GLY A 10 32.89 -2.61 14.75
N MET A 11 32.39 -1.64 15.51
CA MET A 11 31.41 -0.66 15.05
C MET A 11 31.95 0.19 13.92
N ARG A 12 33.21 0.66 14.02
CA ARG A 12 33.86 1.43 12.95
C ARG A 12 33.89 0.65 11.63
N ILE A 13 34.18 -0.65 11.67
CA ILE A 13 34.18 -1.48 10.46
C ILE A 13 32.77 -1.67 9.90
N LEU A 14 31.78 -1.92 10.77
CA LEU A 14 30.38 -2.06 10.33
C LEU A 14 29.83 -0.75 9.74
N GLU A 15 30.25 0.39 10.29
CA GLU A 15 29.80 1.71 9.83
C GLU A 15 30.23 1.99 8.37
N GLU A 16 31.38 1.49 7.93
CA GLU A 16 31.79 1.55 6.51
C GLU A 16 30.74 0.90 5.60
N GLY A 17 30.21 -0.25 6.02
CA GLY A 17 29.16 -0.98 5.30
C GLY A 17 27.80 -0.29 5.41
N ILE A 18 27.45 0.21 6.59
CA ILE A 18 26.19 0.91 6.85
C ILE A 18 26.09 2.19 6.01
N VAL A 19 27.12 3.04 6.02
CA VAL A 19 27.14 4.29 5.24
C VAL A 19 27.00 3.99 3.75
N LYS A 20 27.70 2.97 3.23
CA LYS A 20 27.53 2.52 1.84
C LYS A 20 26.12 2.00 1.58
N ALA A 21 25.53 1.23 2.49
CA ALA A 21 24.18 0.71 2.31
C ALA A 21 23.14 1.84 2.28
N LYS A 22 23.32 2.90 3.10
CA LYS A 22 22.44 4.08 3.09
C LYS A 22 22.40 4.76 1.72
N THR A 23 23.45 4.67 0.90
CA THR A 23 23.43 5.24 -0.46
C THR A 23 22.47 4.53 -1.41
N ILE A 24 21.96 3.34 -1.05
CA ILE A 24 20.90 2.66 -1.80
C ILE A 24 19.62 3.49 -1.81
N LEU A 25 19.32 4.22 -0.73
CA LEU A 25 18.13 5.06 -0.62
C LEU A 25 18.08 6.16 -1.68
N ILE A 26 19.25 6.67 -2.06
CA ILE A 26 19.41 7.69 -3.11
C ILE A 26 19.66 7.10 -4.50
N GLY A 27 19.43 5.79 -4.69
CA GLY A 27 19.40 5.14 -6.00
C GLY A 27 20.67 4.38 -6.40
N HIS A 28 21.67 4.22 -5.53
CA HIS A 28 22.84 3.41 -5.87
C HIS A 28 22.54 1.90 -5.73
N PRO A 29 22.67 1.09 -6.79
CA PRO A 29 22.25 -0.31 -6.75
C PRO A 29 23.22 -1.16 -5.90
N PRO A 30 22.72 -2.11 -5.08
CA PRO A 30 23.58 -2.90 -4.17
C PRO A 30 24.72 -3.64 -4.85
N LYS A 31 24.51 -4.11 -6.08
CA LYS A 31 25.51 -4.85 -6.87
C LYS A 31 26.76 -4.02 -7.19
N THR A 32 26.64 -2.69 -7.21
CA THR A 32 27.77 -1.77 -7.42
C THR A 32 28.47 -1.40 -6.11
N LEU A 33 27.82 -1.63 -4.98
CA LEU A 33 28.28 -1.23 -3.65
C LEU A 33 28.96 -2.37 -2.89
N PHE A 34 28.49 -3.61 -3.10
CA PHE A 34 28.91 -4.77 -2.33
C PHE A 34 29.18 -5.99 -3.21
N SER A 35 30.36 -6.57 -3.04
CA SER A 35 30.73 -7.90 -3.53
C SER A 35 30.32 -8.99 -2.54
N GLY A 36 30.42 -10.26 -2.95
CA GLY A 36 30.23 -11.39 -2.03
C GLY A 36 31.22 -11.39 -0.86
N GLU A 37 32.45 -10.92 -1.11
CA GLU A 37 33.49 -10.77 -0.08
C GLU A 37 33.13 -9.71 0.95
N ASP A 38 32.49 -8.61 0.53
CA ASP A 38 32.03 -7.57 1.44
C ASP A 38 30.94 -8.09 2.38
N TYR A 39 29.92 -8.79 1.84
CA TYR A 39 28.88 -9.40 2.67
C TYR A 39 29.47 -10.40 3.67
N MET A 40 30.43 -11.22 3.23
CA MET A 40 31.10 -12.18 4.10
C MET A 40 31.96 -11.48 5.16
N LYS A 41 32.66 -10.40 4.81
CA LYS A 41 33.41 -9.56 5.75
C LYS A 41 32.48 -9.05 6.84
N PHE A 42 31.42 -8.31 6.51
CA PHE A 42 30.54 -7.71 7.51
C PHE A 42 29.81 -8.76 8.36
N TYR A 43 29.34 -9.84 7.74
CA TYR A 43 28.74 -10.97 8.47
C TYR A 43 29.71 -11.58 9.48
N ASN A 44 30.97 -11.82 9.08
CA ASN A 44 31.99 -12.38 9.98
C ASN A 44 32.32 -11.45 11.14
N TRP A 45 32.32 -10.13 10.93
CA TRP A 45 32.48 -9.15 12.00
C TRP A 45 31.32 -9.23 13.00
N VAL A 46 30.07 -9.19 12.53
CA VAL A 46 28.89 -9.34 13.40
C VAL A 46 28.93 -10.68 14.15
N TYR A 47 29.17 -11.78 13.43
CA TYR A 47 29.29 -13.11 14.02
C TYR A 47 30.34 -13.14 15.14
N THR A 48 31.53 -12.59 14.88
CA THR A 48 32.63 -12.64 15.84
C THR A 48 32.29 -11.82 17.09
N MET A 49 31.75 -10.60 16.91
CA MET A 49 31.33 -9.73 18.02
C MET A 49 30.20 -10.33 18.86
N CYS A 50 29.23 -11.01 18.23
CA CYS A 50 28.15 -11.70 18.93
C CYS A 50 28.60 -12.99 19.64
N SER A 51 29.63 -13.66 19.12
CA SER A 51 30.11 -14.95 19.63
C SER A 51 31.18 -14.84 20.72
N GLN A 52 31.59 -13.61 21.09
CA GLN A 52 32.55 -13.41 22.18
C GLN A 52 31.93 -13.79 23.53
N ARG A 53 32.78 -14.07 24.51
CA ARG A 53 32.31 -14.32 25.88
C ARG A 53 31.93 -13.01 26.57
N PRO A 54 30.93 -13.03 27.48
CA PRO A 54 30.67 -11.89 28.36
C PRO A 54 31.95 -11.41 29.06
N PRO A 55 32.13 -10.09 29.25
CA PRO A 55 31.19 -9.00 28.97
C PRO A 55 31.16 -8.49 27.52
N TYR A 56 31.93 -9.09 26.60
CA TYR A 56 32.14 -8.55 25.24
C TYR A 56 31.17 -9.10 24.17
N ALA A 57 30.04 -9.67 24.60
CA ALA A 57 29.02 -10.24 23.72
C ALA A 57 28.02 -9.17 23.29
N TYR A 58 28.25 -8.53 22.14
CA TYR A 58 27.57 -7.29 21.77
C TYR A 58 26.28 -7.44 20.96
N SER A 59 25.58 -8.56 21.11
CA SER A 59 24.39 -8.84 20.27
C SER A 59 23.27 -7.81 20.46
N GLY A 60 23.12 -7.26 21.66
CA GLY A 60 22.11 -6.24 21.95
C GLY A 60 22.47 -4.90 21.30
N GLU A 61 23.70 -4.46 21.49
CA GLU A 61 24.24 -3.22 20.94
C GLU A 61 24.22 -3.21 19.42
N LEU A 62 24.50 -4.35 18.78
CA LEU A 62 24.41 -4.49 17.32
C LEU A 62 22.96 -4.49 16.81
N TYR A 63 22.02 -5.06 17.56
CA TYR A 63 20.59 -4.99 17.24
C TYR A 63 20.06 -3.55 17.36
N ASP A 64 20.45 -2.84 18.41
CA ASP A 64 20.09 -1.43 18.61
C ASP A 64 20.74 -0.51 17.58
N ARG A 65 21.99 -0.79 17.17
CA ARG A 65 22.61 -0.07 16.04
C ARG A 65 21.85 -0.28 14.75
N TYR A 66 21.43 -1.52 14.45
CA TYR A 66 20.62 -1.79 13.26
C TYR A 66 19.31 -1.00 13.30
N ARG A 67 18.57 -1.01 14.43
CA ARG A 67 17.39 -0.17 14.64
C ARG A 67 17.68 1.30 14.35
N THR A 68 18.68 1.86 15.02
CA THR A 68 19.06 3.27 14.90
C THR A 68 19.41 3.63 13.46
N THR A 69 20.09 2.72 12.74
CA THR A 69 20.43 2.90 11.31
C THR A 69 19.17 3.06 10.45
N LEU A 70 18.14 2.25 10.70
CA LEU A 70 16.87 2.34 9.97
C LEU A 70 16.18 3.68 10.23
N GLU A 71 16.05 4.05 11.51
CA GLU A 71 15.41 5.29 11.94
C GLU A 71 16.13 6.53 11.39
N GLU A 72 17.47 6.59 11.50
CA GLU A 72 18.30 7.64 10.92
C GLU A 72 18.06 7.77 9.41
N SER A 73 18.01 6.64 8.70
CA SER A 73 17.84 6.62 7.24
C SER A 73 16.47 7.15 6.82
N ILE A 74 15.42 6.82 7.59
CA ILE A 74 14.07 7.34 7.36
C ILE A 74 14.02 8.84 7.63
N VAL A 75 14.57 9.29 8.76
CA VAL A 75 14.49 10.70 9.18
C VAL A 75 15.34 11.61 8.29
N SER A 76 16.52 11.16 7.85
CA SER A 76 17.45 11.99 7.08
C SER A 76 17.23 11.97 5.57
N VAL A 77 16.61 10.93 5.02
CA VAL A 77 16.43 10.78 3.56
C VAL A 77 14.97 10.65 3.16
N VAL A 78 14.24 9.69 3.73
CA VAL A 78 12.87 9.38 3.30
C VAL A 78 11.89 10.51 3.64
N LEU A 79 11.86 10.98 4.89
CA LEU A 79 10.91 12.04 5.26
C LEU A 79 11.17 13.35 4.50
N PRO A 80 12.43 13.83 4.36
CA PRO A 80 12.71 15.02 3.57
C PRO A 80 12.30 14.90 2.09
N SER A 81 12.42 13.71 1.46
CA SER A 81 12.03 13.54 0.06
C SER A 81 10.51 13.61 -0.18
N LEU A 82 9.72 13.45 0.89
CA LEU A 82 8.25 13.45 0.86
C LEU A 82 7.61 14.79 1.27
N ASN A 83 8.30 15.62 2.07
CA ASN A 83 7.71 16.81 2.72
C ASN A 83 7.02 17.80 1.76
N ASP A 84 7.57 18.02 0.56
CA ASP A 84 7.05 19.02 -0.38
C ASP A 84 6.13 18.40 -1.46
N LYS A 85 5.89 17.09 -1.41
CA LYS A 85 5.13 16.36 -2.43
C LYS A 85 3.67 16.22 -2.02
N ARG A 86 2.79 16.28 -3.03
CA ARG A 86 1.33 16.17 -2.86
C ARG A 86 0.73 15.28 -3.95
N ASN A 87 -0.46 14.76 -3.70
CA ASN A 87 -1.26 13.99 -4.67
C ASN A 87 -0.44 12.85 -5.31
N ALA A 88 -0.59 12.63 -6.62
CA ALA A 88 0.14 11.59 -7.37
C ALA A 88 1.66 11.62 -7.13
N CYS A 89 2.27 12.81 -7.08
CA CYS A 89 3.72 12.95 -6.87
C CYS A 89 4.16 12.44 -5.50
N LEU A 90 3.33 12.60 -4.46
CA LEU A 90 3.59 12.03 -3.14
C LEU A 90 3.61 10.50 -3.20
N LEU A 91 2.62 9.90 -3.89
CA LEU A 91 2.49 8.45 -4.01
C LEU A 91 3.66 7.83 -4.78
N VAL A 92 4.03 8.43 -5.92
CA VAL A 92 5.17 7.97 -6.72
C VAL A 92 6.46 8.00 -5.90
N GLU A 93 6.73 9.10 -5.20
CA GLU A 93 7.95 9.18 -4.39
C GLU A 93 7.92 8.20 -3.20
N LEU A 94 6.79 8.10 -2.51
CA LEU A 94 6.64 7.19 -1.38
C LEU A 94 6.97 5.76 -1.79
N LEU A 95 6.41 5.29 -2.90
CA LEU A 95 6.63 3.95 -3.40
C LEU A 95 8.09 3.75 -3.82
N GLN A 96 8.70 4.73 -4.49
CA GLN A 96 10.12 4.67 -4.85
C GLN A 96 11.02 4.60 -3.61
N MET A 97 10.75 5.41 -2.59
CA MET A 97 11.49 5.40 -1.34
C MET A 97 11.28 4.10 -0.57
N TRP A 98 10.07 3.56 -0.59
CA TRP A 98 9.75 2.26 0.01
C TRP A 98 10.53 1.12 -0.65
N GLU A 99 10.57 1.06 -1.99
CA GLU A 99 11.35 0.06 -2.71
C GLU A 99 12.85 0.20 -2.42
N ASN A 100 13.40 1.42 -2.47
CA ASN A 100 14.80 1.66 -2.15
C ASN A 100 15.13 1.25 -0.70
N TYR A 101 14.21 1.54 0.22
CA TYR A 101 14.34 1.16 1.63
C TYR A 101 14.32 -0.36 1.80
N LYS A 102 13.39 -1.09 1.16
CA LYS A 102 13.38 -2.57 1.17
C LYS A 102 14.69 -3.16 0.66
N VAL A 103 15.27 -2.57 -0.38
CA VAL A 103 16.56 -3.02 -0.92
C VAL A 103 17.70 -2.75 0.07
N MET A 104 17.74 -1.57 0.69
CA MET A 104 18.72 -1.22 1.72
C MET A 104 18.62 -2.15 2.93
N THR A 105 17.41 -2.37 3.45
CA THR A 105 17.21 -3.21 4.65
C THR A 105 17.57 -4.67 4.35
N LYS A 106 17.21 -5.20 3.18
CA LYS A 106 17.65 -6.53 2.73
C LYS A 106 19.17 -6.66 2.66
N CYS A 107 19.88 -5.60 2.28
CA CYS A 107 21.33 -5.56 2.28
C CYS A 107 21.87 -5.60 3.71
N LEU A 108 21.40 -4.71 4.58
CA LEU A 108 21.81 -4.64 5.98
C LEU A 108 21.50 -5.93 6.75
N SER A 109 20.32 -6.54 6.56
CA SER A 109 19.94 -7.81 7.21
C SER A 109 20.91 -8.94 6.89
N ARG A 110 21.62 -8.90 5.75
CA ARG A 110 22.67 -9.90 5.45
C ARG A 110 23.92 -9.71 6.31
N PHE A 111 24.28 -8.46 6.63
CA PHE A 111 25.39 -8.19 7.55
C PHE A 111 25.04 -8.70 8.95
N PHE A 112 23.80 -8.43 9.38
CA PHE A 112 23.33 -8.72 10.73
C PHE A 112 22.64 -10.09 10.89
N LEU A 113 22.69 -10.96 9.88
CA LEU A 113 21.91 -12.21 9.80
C LEU A 113 22.06 -13.12 11.04
N TYR A 114 23.24 -13.10 11.67
CA TYR A 114 23.48 -13.86 12.91
C TYR A 114 22.51 -13.47 14.04
N LEU A 115 22.13 -12.19 14.13
CA LEU A 115 21.20 -11.71 15.15
C LEU A 115 19.83 -12.37 15.00
N ASP A 116 19.29 -12.47 13.78
CA ASP A 116 18.00 -13.13 13.54
C ASP A 116 18.04 -14.61 13.97
N GLN A 117 19.11 -15.32 13.60
CA GLN A 117 19.24 -16.75 13.86
C GLN A 117 19.34 -17.09 15.35
N TYR A 118 20.01 -16.24 16.14
CA TYR A 118 20.39 -16.56 17.51
C TYR A 118 19.90 -15.57 18.57
N PHE A 119 20.03 -14.27 18.35
CA PHE A 119 19.68 -13.27 19.37
C PHE A 119 18.17 -13.03 19.42
N VAL A 120 17.56 -12.72 18.27
CA VAL A 120 16.13 -12.46 18.10
C VAL A 120 15.32 -13.66 18.57
N ARG A 121 15.65 -14.85 18.07
CA ARG A 121 14.98 -16.11 18.44
C ARG A 121 15.05 -16.41 19.94
N ARG A 122 16.18 -16.12 20.60
CA ARG A 122 16.34 -16.36 22.05
C ARG A 122 15.59 -15.34 22.90
N ARG A 123 15.49 -14.09 22.44
CA ARG A 123 14.85 -12.99 23.16
C ARG A 123 13.36 -12.83 22.85
N ASN A 124 12.87 -13.50 21.81
CA ASN A 124 11.49 -13.37 21.33
C ASN A 124 11.12 -11.91 21.01
N ILE A 125 12.00 -11.23 20.28
CA ILE A 125 11.85 -9.85 19.82
C ILE A 125 11.61 -9.83 18.30
N PRO A 126 11.23 -8.69 17.68
CA PRO A 126 11.02 -8.61 16.24
C PRO A 126 12.28 -9.00 15.44
N SER A 127 12.10 -9.71 14.32
CA SER A 127 13.19 -9.98 13.39
C SER A 127 13.73 -8.68 12.76
N LEU A 128 14.90 -8.74 12.14
CA LEU A 128 15.47 -7.59 11.43
C LEU A 128 14.56 -7.10 10.28
N GLY A 129 13.86 -8.05 9.64
CA GLY A 129 12.88 -7.75 8.60
C GLY A 129 11.62 -7.09 9.17
N ASP A 130 11.06 -7.64 10.24
CA ASP A 130 9.88 -7.06 10.90
C ASP A 130 10.20 -5.67 11.45
N LEU A 131 11.36 -5.53 12.10
CA LEU A 131 11.83 -4.25 12.63
C LEU A 131 11.99 -3.20 11.53
N ALA A 132 12.44 -3.59 10.33
CA ALA A 132 12.52 -2.69 9.19
C ALA A 132 11.14 -2.17 8.76
N ILE A 133 10.14 -3.04 8.67
CA ILE A 133 8.76 -2.68 8.32
C ILE A 133 8.15 -1.80 9.41
N LEU A 134 8.29 -2.20 10.69
CA LEU A 134 7.80 -1.45 11.85
C LEU A 134 8.39 -0.05 11.90
N SER A 135 9.70 0.10 11.67
CA SER A 135 10.37 1.41 11.71
C SER A 135 9.84 2.34 10.62
N PHE A 136 9.66 1.83 9.39
CA PHE A 136 9.10 2.62 8.29
C PHE A 136 7.64 3.01 8.57
N ARG A 137 6.85 2.06 9.02
CA ARG A 137 5.46 2.28 9.40
C ARG A 137 5.33 3.37 10.48
N ASP A 138 6.06 3.21 11.57
CA ASP A 138 5.90 4.04 12.75
C ASP A 138 6.39 5.48 12.53
N LEU A 139 7.39 5.67 11.65
CA LEU A 139 7.95 6.99 11.35
C LEU A 139 7.34 7.68 10.13
N VAL A 140 6.93 6.91 9.10
CA VAL A 140 6.40 7.45 7.83
C VAL A 140 4.87 7.37 7.82
N CYS A 141 4.30 6.16 7.93
CA CYS A 141 2.84 5.98 7.81
C CYS A 141 2.09 6.73 8.91
N ASN A 142 2.52 6.64 10.17
CA ASN A 142 1.84 7.36 11.27
C ASN A 142 1.78 8.88 11.06
N LYS A 143 2.73 9.47 10.31
CA LYS A 143 2.76 10.91 10.04
C LYS A 143 2.03 11.29 8.76
N LEU A 144 2.14 10.47 7.71
CA LEU A 144 1.72 10.84 6.36
C LEU A 144 0.50 10.07 5.86
N TYR A 145 -0.02 9.10 6.62
CA TYR A 145 -1.11 8.23 6.16
C TYR A 145 -2.34 9.01 5.67
N GLY A 146 -2.76 10.07 6.37
CA GLY A 146 -3.86 10.93 5.92
C GLY A 146 -3.61 11.50 4.51
N ASN A 147 -2.42 12.06 4.28
CA ASN A 147 -2.05 12.63 2.98
C ASN A 147 -1.95 11.55 1.89
N ILE A 148 -1.43 10.37 2.21
CA ILE A 148 -1.29 9.24 1.28
C ILE A 148 -2.67 8.72 0.89
N ARG A 149 -3.55 8.51 1.89
CA ARG A 149 -4.95 8.10 1.70
C ARG A 149 -5.68 9.11 0.82
N ASP A 150 -5.62 10.40 1.15
CA ASP A 150 -6.34 11.44 0.42
C ASP A 150 -5.84 11.57 -1.02
N ALA A 151 -4.52 11.43 -1.24
CA ALA A 151 -3.95 11.35 -2.57
C ALA A 151 -4.47 10.15 -3.37
N ALA A 152 -4.56 8.97 -2.75
CA ALA A 152 -5.07 7.76 -3.41
C ALA A 152 -6.56 7.87 -3.76
N ILE A 153 -7.39 8.40 -2.86
CA ILE A 153 -8.81 8.68 -3.13
C ILE A 153 -8.96 9.70 -4.25
N SER A 154 -8.16 10.76 -4.23
CA SER A 154 -8.16 11.75 -5.31
C SER A 154 -7.84 11.11 -6.66
N LEU A 155 -6.93 10.15 -6.73
CA LEU A 155 -6.62 9.43 -7.98
C LEU A 155 -7.78 8.57 -8.48
N ILE A 156 -8.47 7.88 -7.56
CA ILE A 156 -9.68 7.11 -7.91
C ILE A 156 -10.75 8.05 -8.48
N ASN A 157 -10.96 9.21 -7.86
CA ASN A 157 -11.93 10.18 -8.34
C ASN A 157 -11.52 10.83 -9.67
N GLU A 158 -10.23 11.05 -9.90
CA GLU A 158 -9.74 11.49 -11.22
C GLU A 158 -10.03 10.46 -12.32
N GLU A 159 -9.85 9.17 -12.02
CA GLU A 159 -10.17 8.08 -12.93
C GLU A 159 -11.68 8.02 -13.24
N ARG A 160 -12.54 8.12 -12.22
CA ARG A 160 -14.00 8.18 -12.37
C ARG A 160 -14.45 9.36 -13.24
N ASN A 161 -13.70 10.46 -13.24
CA ASN A 161 -13.93 11.63 -14.09
C ASN A 161 -13.32 11.51 -15.49
N GLY A 162 -12.80 10.34 -15.87
CA GLY A 162 -12.31 10.05 -17.22
C GLY A 162 -10.82 10.32 -17.44
N LYS A 163 -10.04 10.62 -16.39
CA LYS A 163 -8.56 10.69 -16.51
C LYS A 163 -7.99 9.28 -16.42
N LEU A 164 -7.70 8.66 -17.56
CA LEU A 164 -6.95 7.40 -17.62
C LEU A 164 -5.47 7.68 -17.32
N PHE A 165 -4.71 6.69 -16.78
CA PHE A 165 -3.23 6.59 -16.66
C PHE A 165 -2.62 6.24 -15.28
N GLN A 166 -3.39 5.93 -14.22
CA GLN A 166 -2.78 5.70 -12.88
C GLN A 166 -3.21 4.43 -12.12
N GLN A 167 -3.78 3.42 -12.81
CA GLN A 167 -4.17 2.14 -12.20
C GLN A 167 -2.99 1.36 -11.60
N ASP A 168 -1.84 1.36 -12.28
CA ASP A 168 -0.64 0.70 -11.77
C ASP A 168 -0.13 1.37 -10.48
N LEU A 169 -0.18 2.70 -10.43
CA LEU A 169 0.14 3.46 -9.23
C LEU A 169 -0.80 3.10 -8.06
N LEU A 170 -2.12 3.05 -8.31
CA LEU A 170 -3.09 2.63 -7.29
C LEU A 170 -2.83 1.20 -6.81
N LYS A 171 -2.53 0.27 -7.72
CA LYS A 171 -2.19 -1.13 -7.38
C LYS A 171 -0.95 -1.21 -6.48
N GLN A 172 0.08 -0.44 -6.79
CA GLN A 172 1.28 -0.36 -5.96
C GLN A 172 0.97 0.25 -4.59
N VAL A 173 0.10 1.27 -4.50
CA VAL A 173 -0.35 1.85 -3.23
C VAL A 173 -1.14 0.83 -2.38
N MET A 174 -2.04 0.05 -2.99
CA MET A 174 -2.77 -0.99 -2.26
C MET A 174 -1.81 -2.05 -1.72
N THR A 175 -0.83 -2.44 -2.52
CA THR A 175 0.23 -3.37 -2.09
C THR A 175 1.03 -2.78 -0.93
N PHE A 176 1.38 -1.50 -0.99
CA PHE A 176 2.06 -0.79 0.09
C PHE A 176 1.25 -0.80 1.40
N PHE A 177 -0.07 -0.55 1.36
CA PHE A 177 -0.91 -0.62 2.56
C PHE A 177 -0.97 -2.02 3.17
N LEU A 178 -0.96 -3.06 2.33
CA LEU A 178 -0.92 -4.45 2.79
C LEU A 178 0.44 -4.81 3.40
N GLU A 179 1.54 -4.39 2.79
CA GLU A 179 2.90 -4.66 3.29
C GLU A 179 3.17 -3.93 4.62
N THR A 180 2.67 -2.70 4.79
CA THR A 180 2.93 -1.87 5.97
C THR A 180 1.92 -2.08 7.12
N GLY A 181 0.73 -2.60 6.81
CA GLY A 181 -0.32 -2.92 7.81
C GLY A 181 -0.02 -4.14 8.68
N GLY A 182 1.02 -4.91 8.36
CA GLY A 182 1.38 -6.12 9.08
C GLY A 182 0.22 -7.12 9.17
N GLU A 183 0.18 -7.91 10.25
CA GLU A 183 -0.86 -8.93 10.44
C GLU A 183 -2.27 -8.35 10.62
N LYS A 184 -2.39 -7.11 11.12
CA LYS A 184 -3.67 -6.48 11.42
C LYS A 184 -4.33 -5.79 10.23
N ARG A 185 -3.58 -5.52 9.14
CA ARG A 185 -4.06 -4.84 7.93
C ARG A 185 -4.74 -3.48 8.17
N ASP A 186 -4.46 -2.84 9.30
CA ASP A 186 -5.17 -1.64 9.78
C ASP A 186 -5.25 -0.51 8.74
N TYR A 187 -4.19 -0.28 7.95
CA TYR A 187 -4.19 0.79 6.95
C TYR A 187 -5.03 0.51 5.71
N TYR A 188 -5.09 -0.75 5.27
CA TYR A 188 -5.90 -1.11 4.11
C TYR A 188 -7.39 -1.08 4.50
N GLU A 189 -7.74 -1.60 5.68
CA GLU A 189 -9.12 -1.59 6.17
C GLU A 189 -9.61 -0.16 6.42
N ALA A 190 -8.79 0.70 7.06
CA ALA A 190 -9.11 2.11 7.23
C ALA A 190 -9.23 2.86 5.88
N PHE A 191 -8.39 2.51 4.90
CA PHE A 191 -8.50 3.08 3.56
C PHE A 191 -9.79 2.62 2.87
N GLU A 192 -10.11 1.33 2.93
CA GLU A 192 -11.32 0.75 2.34
C GLU A 192 -12.57 1.47 2.84
N GLN A 193 -12.70 1.66 4.16
CA GLN A 193 -13.85 2.34 4.75
C GLN A 193 -14.02 3.75 4.17
N ILE A 194 -12.95 4.54 4.14
CA ILE A 194 -13.02 5.94 3.68
C ILE A 194 -13.23 6.01 2.16
N MET A 195 -12.66 5.08 1.40
CA MET A 195 -12.88 4.97 -0.04
C MET A 195 -14.35 4.66 -0.35
N LEU A 196 -14.99 3.77 0.42
CA LEU A 196 -16.41 3.44 0.25
C LEU A 196 -17.31 4.64 0.61
N GLU A 197 -16.98 5.39 1.66
CA GLU A 197 -17.70 6.62 2.04
C GLU A 197 -17.57 7.71 0.95
N ASP A 198 -16.37 7.90 0.40
CA ASP A 198 -16.13 8.81 -0.72
C ASP A 198 -16.88 8.38 -1.99
N ALA A 199 -16.85 7.09 -2.33
CA ALA A 199 -17.60 6.53 -3.44
C ALA A 199 -19.11 6.75 -3.26
N ALA A 200 -19.64 6.50 -2.06
CA ALA A 200 -21.05 6.73 -1.75
C ALA A 200 -21.45 8.19 -2.00
N SER A 201 -20.63 9.15 -1.54
CA SER A 201 -20.86 10.58 -1.78
C SER A 201 -20.79 10.94 -3.26
N TYR A 202 -19.77 10.46 -3.97
CA TYR A 202 -19.59 10.69 -5.41
C TYR A 202 -20.79 10.20 -6.22
N TYR A 203 -21.22 8.96 -5.99
CA TYR A 203 -22.32 8.37 -6.75
C TYR A 203 -23.69 8.94 -6.35
N SER A 204 -23.92 9.35 -5.10
CA SER A 204 -25.14 10.09 -4.73
C SER A 204 -25.25 11.40 -5.51
N GLN A 205 -24.16 12.19 -5.59
CA GLN A 205 -24.16 13.45 -6.34
C GLN A 205 -24.34 13.22 -7.85
N LEU A 206 -23.67 12.20 -8.39
CA LEU A 206 -23.79 11.81 -9.78
C LEU A 206 -25.21 11.36 -10.11
N ALA A 207 -25.84 10.57 -9.23
CA ALA A 207 -27.22 10.10 -9.38
C ALA A 207 -28.20 11.28 -9.52
N SER A 208 -28.16 12.24 -8.59
CA SER A 208 -29.03 13.43 -8.65
C SER A 208 -28.86 14.21 -9.94
N LYS A 209 -27.61 14.38 -10.41
CA LYS A 209 -27.32 15.06 -11.69
C LYS A 209 -27.86 14.28 -12.89
N LEU A 210 -27.67 12.96 -12.91
CA LEU A 210 -28.14 12.10 -14.00
C LEU A 210 -29.67 12.06 -14.05
N LEU A 211 -30.34 11.94 -12.90
CA LEU A 211 -31.81 11.97 -12.81
C LEU A 211 -32.38 13.28 -13.34
N CYS A 212 -31.74 14.42 -13.05
CA CYS A 212 -32.22 15.71 -13.54
C CYS A 212 -32.10 15.84 -15.07
N CYS A 213 -30.99 15.35 -15.65
CA CYS A 213 -30.65 15.64 -17.05
C CYS A 213 -31.02 14.55 -18.07
N ASN A 214 -31.43 13.35 -17.64
CA ASN A 214 -31.68 12.21 -18.53
C ASN A 214 -33.11 11.68 -18.37
N SER A 215 -33.60 10.93 -19.36
CA SER A 215 -34.84 10.17 -19.21
C SER A 215 -34.67 9.01 -18.22
N SER A 216 -35.77 8.45 -17.72
CA SER A 216 -35.74 7.25 -16.85
C SER A 216 -35.02 6.07 -17.52
N THR A 217 -35.23 5.86 -18.82
CA THR A 217 -34.57 4.78 -19.57
C THR A 217 -33.08 5.03 -19.83
N ASP A 218 -32.69 6.27 -20.16
CA ASP A 218 -31.29 6.65 -20.37
C ASP A 218 -30.51 6.59 -19.06
N TYR A 219 -31.15 6.96 -17.94
CA TYR A 219 -30.57 6.85 -16.61
C TYR A 219 -30.17 5.40 -16.30
N ILE A 220 -31.09 4.45 -16.47
CA ILE A 220 -30.80 3.03 -16.17
C ILE A 220 -29.69 2.49 -17.07
N GLN A 221 -29.70 2.83 -18.35
CA GLN A 221 -28.60 2.47 -19.25
C GLN A 221 -27.27 3.05 -18.79
N LYS A 222 -27.27 4.30 -18.29
CA LYS A 222 -26.06 4.94 -17.76
C LYS A 222 -25.59 4.29 -16.47
N VAL A 223 -26.50 3.89 -15.58
CA VAL A 223 -26.19 3.14 -14.35
C VAL A 223 -25.55 1.80 -14.69
N ALA A 224 -26.13 1.04 -15.62
CA ALA A 224 -25.56 -0.22 -16.09
C ALA A 224 -24.12 -0.05 -16.60
N TRP A 225 -23.90 0.97 -17.43
CA TRP A 225 -22.57 1.31 -17.92
C TRP A 225 -21.61 1.70 -16.80
N LEU A 226 -22.04 2.52 -15.83
CA LEU A 226 -21.21 2.95 -14.70
C LEU A 226 -20.78 1.77 -13.82
N LEU A 227 -21.69 0.83 -13.53
CA LEU A 227 -21.38 -0.36 -12.75
C LEU A 227 -20.31 -1.22 -13.41
N GLU A 228 -20.41 -1.41 -14.74
CA GLU A 228 -19.43 -2.19 -15.49
C GLU A 228 -18.07 -1.48 -15.59
N GLN A 229 -18.08 -0.15 -15.79
CA GLN A 229 -16.84 0.63 -15.78
C GLN A 229 -16.13 0.59 -14.43
N GLU A 230 -16.87 0.80 -13.33
CA GLU A 230 -16.27 0.76 -11.98
C GLU A 230 -15.73 -0.64 -11.69
N ARG A 231 -16.47 -1.71 -12.04
CA ARG A 231 -16.00 -3.09 -11.89
C ARG A 231 -14.68 -3.31 -12.63
N LYS A 232 -14.64 -2.94 -13.91
CA LYS A 232 -13.48 -3.13 -14.76
C LYS A 232 -12.26 -2.38 -14.26
N SER A 233 -12.43 -1.15 -13.79
CA SER A 233 -11.35 -0.33 -13.24
C SER A 233 -10.89 -0.84 -11.86
N ALA A 234 -11.81 -0.92 -10.90
CA ALA A 234 -11.49 -1.24 -9.51
C ALA A 234 -10.91 -2.64 -9.33
N SER A 235 -11.30 -3.61 -10.18
CA SER A 235 -10.69 -4.95 -10.19
C SER A 235 -9.20 -4.98 -10.51
N GLN A 236 -8.63 -3.92 -11.08
CA GLN A 236 -7.20 -3.84 -11.38
C GLN A 236 -6.33 -3.57 -10.14
N TYR A 237 -6.91 -2.97 -9.10
CA TYR A 237 -6.15 -2.51 -7.93
C TYR A 237 -6.76 -2.88 -6.57
N LEU A 238 -8.08 -3.10 -6.44
CA LEU A 238 -8.72 -3.51 -5.19
C LEU A 238 -8.72 -5.03 -4.99
N GLN A 239 -8.75 -5.45 -3.72
CA GLN A 239 -9.04 -6.84 -3.37
C GLN A 239 -10.50 -7.18 -3.66
N GLN A 240 -10.77 -8.46 -3.94
CA GLN A 240 -12.11 -8.96 -4.31
C GLN A 240 -13.21 -8.54 -3.32
N GLY A 241 -12.96 -8.65 -2.01
CA GLY A 241 -13.94 -8.24 -0.99
C GLY A 241 -14.23 -6.73 -0.99
N SER A 242 -13.22 -5.90 -1.25
CA SER A 242 -13.39 -4.44 -1.36
C SER A 242 -14.13 -4.05 -2.63
N LEU A 243 -13.87 -4.77 -3.74
CA LEU A 243 -14.58 -4.60 -4.99
C LEU A 243 -16.07 -4.91 -4.84
N GLU A 244 -16.41 -6.00 -4.16
CA GLU A 244 -17.80 -6.39 -3.89
C GLU A 244 -18.54 -5.30 -3.10
N LYS A 245 -17.97 -4.85 -1.97
CA LYS A 245 -18.54 -3.76 -1.17
C LYS A 245 -18.69 -2.46 -1.96
N LEU A 246 -17.73 -2.14 -2.81
CA LEU A 246 -17.78 -0.95 -3.67
C LEU A 246 -18.95 -1.04 -4.64
N LEU A 247 -19.08 -2.14 -5.38
CA LEU A 247 -20.18 -2.30 -6.33
C LEU A 247 -21.55 -2.39 -5.64
N GLU A 248 -21.64 -2.98 -4.46
CA GLU A 248 -22.87 -2.93 -3.64
C GLU A 248 -23.23 -1.49 -3.25
N THR A 249 -22.23 -0.70 -2.85
CA THR A 249 -22.40 0.74 -2.53
C THR A 249 -22.91 1.50 -3.75
N LEU A 250 -22.30 1.30 -4.93
CA LEU A 250 -22.76 1.92 -6.17
C LEU A 250 -24.19 1.54 -6.50
N LYS A 251 -24.54 0.24 -6.44
CA LYS A 251 -25.90 -0.25 -6.72
C LYS A 251 -26.91 0.38 -5.77
N TRP A 252 -26.59 0.42 -4.48
CA TRP A 252 -27.46 1.06 -3.50
C TRP A 252 -27.66 2.56 -3.80
N LYS A 253 -26.59 3.30 -4.08
CA LYS A 253 -26.67 4.74 -4.36
C LYS A 253 -27.35 5.10 -5.68
N LEU A 254 -27.12 4.30 -6.72
CA LEU A 254 -27.63 4.58 -8.08
C LEU A 254 -28.98 3.95 -8.39
N MET A 255 -29.41 2.94 -7.63
CA MET A 255 -30.70 2.28 -7.85
C MET A 255 -31.55 2.30 -6.59
N GLY A 256 -31.04 1.82 -5.46
CA GLY A 256 -31.81 1.69 -4.21
C GLY A 256 -32.34 3.04 -3.70
N GLU A 257 -31.46 4.01 -3.49
CA GLU A 257 -31.85 5.34 -2.98
C GLU A 257 -32.66 6.16 -4.00
N THR A 258 -32.45 5.92 -5.29
CA THR A 258 -33.12 6.67 -6.38
C THR A 258 -34.41 6.02 -6.87
N GLU A 259 -34.73 4.80 -6.44
CA GLU A 259 -35.89 4.04 -6.86
C GLU A 259 -37.20 4.84 -6.85
N PRO A 260 -37.59 5.53 -5.75
CA PRO A 260 -38.86 6.27 -5.73
C PRO A 260 -38.89 7.40 -6.76
N LEU A 261 -37.78 8.13 -6.92
CA LEU A 261 -37.66 9.23 -7.89
C LEU A 261 -37.68 8.72 -9.34
N LEU A 262 -37.11 7.53 -9.58
CA LEU A 262 -37.12 6.90 -10.89
C LEU A 262 -38.51 6.45 -11.31
N ILE A 263 -39.30 5.91 -10.37
CA ILE A 263 -40.68 5.48 -10.64
C ILE A 263 -41.56 6.69 -10.96
N GLU A 264 -41.50 7.75 -10.16
CA GLU A 264 -42.25 8.99 -10.39
C GLU A 264 -41.90 9.59 -11.76
N LYS A 265 -40.62 9.70 -12.06
CA LYS A 265 -40.15 10.21 -13.35
C LYS A 265 -40.59 9.34 -14.53
N HIS A 266 -40.53 8.01 -14.40
CA HIS A 266 -41.00 7.10 -15.45
C HIS A 266 -42.51 7.24 -15.68
N THR A 267 -43.31 7.39 -14.62
CA THR A 267 -44.76 7.60 -14.74
C THR A 267 -45.10 8.92 -15.44
N ASP A 268 -44.34 9.99 -15.18
CA ASP A 268 -44.51 11.28 -15.85
C ASP A 268 -44.09 11.23 -17.33
N GLU A 269 -43.09 10.43 -17.67
CA GLU A 269 -42.58 10.28 -19.04
C GLU A 269 -43.48 9.43 -19.95
N SER A 270 -44.50 8.74 -19.41
CA SER A 270 -45.38 7.82 -20.15
C SER A 270 -44.57 6.82 -21.01
N CYS A 271 -43.45 6.32 -20.49
CA CYS A 271 -42.52 5.48 -21.23
C CYS A 271 -42.97 4.00 -21.31
N ASP A 272 -42.35 3.22 -22.21
CA ASP A 272 -42.64 1.80 -22.40
C ASP A 272 -42.23 0.99 -21.16
N ALA A 273 -43.24 0.62 -20.36
CA ALA A 273 -43.08 -0.12 -19.12
C ALA A 273 -42.39 -1.48 -19.30
N ALA A 274 -42.55 -2.13 -20.46
CA ALA A 274 -41.91 -3.42 -20.71
C ALA A 274 -40.39 -3.26 -20.91
N LYS A 275 -39.98 -2.23 -21.66
CA LYS A 275 -38.58 -1.88 -21.86
C LYS A 275 -37.92 -1.42 -20.56
N PHE A 276 -38.63 -0.64 -19.75
CA PHE A 276 -38.14 -0.18 -18.45
C PHE A 276 -37.92 -1.35 -17.47
N GLN A 277 -38.88 -2.29 -17.40
CA GLN A 277 -38.77 -3.47 -16.53
C GLN A 277 -37.63 -4.41 -16.96
N ASP A 278 -37.39 -4.58 -18.26
CA ASP A 278 -36.26 -5.34 -18.80
C ASP A 278 -34.90 -4.70 -18.45
N LEU A 279 -34.81 -3.36 -18.49
CA LEU A 279 -33.59 -2.65 -18.10
C LEU A 279 -33.31 -2.72 -16.59
N LEU A 280 -34.36 -2.63 -15.76
CA LEU A 280 -34.25 -2.82 -14.31
C LEU A 280 -33.80 -4.23 -13.95
N SER A 281 -34.38 -5.26 -14.58
CA SER A 281 -34.03 -6.66 -14.32
C SER A 281 -32.58 -6.96 -14.71
N LYS A 282 -32.08 -6.39 -15.81
CA LYS A 282 -30.66 -6.47 -16.19
C LYS A 282 -29.75 -5.81 -15.17
N CYS A 283 -30.14 -4.66 -14.62
CA CYS A 283 -29.34 -3.98 -13.60
C CYS A 283 -29.35 -4.73 -12.25
N ALA A 284 -30.48 -5.30 -11.86
CA ALA A 284 -30.61 -6.15 -10.68
C ALA A 284 -29.85 -7.48 -10.85
N GLY A 285 -29.87 -8.06 -12.05
CA GLY A 285 -29.26 -9.34 -12.42
C GLY A 285 -27.75 -9.28 -12.66
N MET A 286 -27.13 -8.10 -12.75
CA MET A 286 -25.67 -7.94 -12.78
C MET A 286 -25.05 -8.19 -11.38
N SER A 287 -25.43 -9.29 -10.73
CA SER A 287 -24.87 -9.75 -9.45
C SER A 287 -23.34 -9.91 -9.57
N LEU A 288 -22.66 -9.65 -8.46
CA LEU A 288 -21.22 -9.83 -8.35
C LEU A 288 -20.90 -11.31 -8.40
N GLY A 289 -20.39 -11.77 -9.54
CA GLY A 289 -19.63 -13.01 -9.63
C GLY A 289 -20.42 -14.22 -10.12
N GLU A 290 -20.75 -14.25 -11.42
CA GLU A 290 -20.73 -15.50 -12.18
C GLU A 290 -20.23 -15.17 -13.59
N GLU A 291 -18.93 -15.34 -13.83
CA GLU A 291 -18.43 -15.75 -15.14
C GLU A 291 -17.10 -16.50 -14.99
N SER A 292 -17.23 -17.83 -14.99
CA SER A 292 -16.31 -18.78 -15.61
C SER A 292 -14.88 -18.91 -15.06
N TYR A 293 -14.73 -19.77 -14.04
CA TYR A 293 -13.80 -20.89 -14.19
C TYR A 293 -14.29 -21.74 -15.37
N VAL A 294 -13.75 -21.50 -16.57
CA VAL A 294 -13.74 -22.52 -17.62
C VAL A 294 -12.33 -23.12 -17.62
N SER A 295 -12.27 -24.28 -16.98
CA SER A 295 -11.43 -25.43 -17.26
C SER A 295 -10.30 -25.24 -18.28
N LEU A 296 -9.06 -25.35 -17.80
CA LEU A 296 -8.08 -26.36 -18.24
C LEU A 296 -6.97 -26.49 -17.19
#